data_AF-A0A0M3HL95-F1
#
_entry.id   AF-A0A0M3HL95-F1
#
_cell.length_a   1.000
_cell.length_b   1.000
_cell.length_c   1.000
_cell.angle_alpha   90.00
_cell.angle_beta   90.00
_cell.angle_gamma   90.00
#
_symmetry.space_group_name_H-M   'P 1'
#
loop_
_entity.id
_entity.type
_entity.pdbx_description
1 polymer ?
#
loop_
_entity_poly.entity_id
_entity_poly.type
_entity_poly.pdbx_seq_one_letter_code
_entity_poly.pdbx_strand_id
1 'polypeptide(L)'
;MYKRILTYSPTIVLGRGIFNRFIGLMPYRVPIHCVVGRPIVVHQNLNPTEKEVDELHKLYCDELNALFEENKLKYGVPHSAHLEFI
;
A
#
# COMPACT_ATOMS: atom_id res chain seq x y z
N MET A 1 -47.06 -25.97 5.11
CA MET A 1 -46.96 -24.49 5.11
C MET A 1 -45.59 -24.09 5.65
N TYR A 2 -44.52 -24.21 4.84
CA TYR A 2 -43.18 -23.75 5.22
C TYR A 2 -42.67 -22.83 4.10
N LYS A 3 -42.90 -21.53 4.29
CA LYS A 3 -42.45 -20.49 3.36
C LYS A 3 -40.94 -20.36 3.46
N ARG A 4 -40.27 -20.62 2.35
CA ARG A 4 -39.00 -20.07 1.83
C ARG A 4 -38.40 -18.91 2.66
N ILE A 5 -37.62 -19.20 3.70
CA ILE A 5 -36.86 -18.18 4.49
C ILE A 5 -35.55 -17.79 3.77
N LEU A 6 -35.07 -18.59 2.82
CA LEU A 6 -33.81 -18.36 2.10
C LEU A 6 -33.95 -17.45 0.85
N THR A 7 -34.66 -16.33 0.96
CA THR A 7 -34.64 -15.31 -0.12
C THR A 7 -33.45 -14.34 0.05
N TYR A 8 -32.89 -14.25 1.25
CA TYR A 8 -31.71 -13.45 1.57
C TYR A 8 -30.49 -14.35 1.77
N SER A 9 -29.43 -14.13 0.99
CA SER A 9 -28.12 -14.73 1.20
C SER A 9 -27.34 -13.87 2.20
N PRO A 10 -27.18 -14.28 3.48
CA PRO A 10 -26.32 -13.52 4.38
C PRO A 10 -24.89 -13.59 3.87
N THR A 11 -24.27 -12.43 3.63
CA THR A 11 -22.85 -12.35 3.27
C THR A 11 -22.03 -12.86 4.44
N ILE A 12 -21.34 -13.98 4.24
CA ILE A 12 -20.35 -14.48 5.20
C ILE A 12 -19.09 -13.66 5.00
N VAL A 13 -18.81 -12.76 5.93
CA VAL A 13 -17.54 -12.04 5.97
C VAL A 13 -16.52 -12.94 6.66
N LEU A 14 -15.62 -13.52 5.87
CA LEU A 14 -14.49 -14.31 6.35
C LEU A 14 -13.33 -13.37 6.69
N GLY A 15 -13.16 -13.11 7.98
CA GLY A 15 -12.09 -12.33 8.56
C GLY A 15 -11.84 -12.77 10.01
N ARG A 16 -11.39 -11.86 10.87
CA ARG A 16 -11.15 -12.12 12.30
C ARG A 16 -12.29 -11.58 13.16
N GLY A 17 -12.64 -12.31 14.22
CA GLY A 17 -13.57 -11.85 15.25
C GLY A 17 -12.90 -10.89 16.23
N ILE A 18 -13.70 -10.09 16.94
CA ILE A 18 -13.23 -9.19 18.00
C ILE A 18 -12.68 -10.00 19.18
N PHE A 19 -13.27 -11.17 19.46
CA PHE A 19 -12.91 -12.04 20.59
C PHE A 19 -12.42 -13.46 20.21
N ASN A 20 -12.75 -13.96 19.01
CA ASN A 20 -12.33 -15.29 18.55
C ASN A 20 -11.59 -15.23 17.20
N ARG A 21 -10.53 -16.04 17.05
CA ARG A 21 -9.55 -15.96 15.96
C ARG A 21 -10.07 -16.47 14.61
N PHE A 22 -11.20 -17.18 14.60
CA PHE A 22 -11.60 -18.00 13.46
C PHE A 22 -12.64 -17.38 12.51
N ILE A 23 -13.53 -16.48 12.97
CA ILE A 23 -14.58 -15.87 12.12
C ILE A 23 -14.90 -14.44 12.62
N GLY A 24 -14.93 -13.44 11.73
CA GLY A 24 -15.49 -12.12 12.00
C GLY A 24 -15.22 -11.07 10.93
N LEU A 25 -15.60 -9.82 11.20
CA LEU A 25 -15.60 -8.71 10.24
C LEU A 25 -14.24 -8.05 10.00
N MET A 26 -13.22 -8.37 10.81
CA MET A 26 -11.94 -7.66 10.74
C MET A 26 -11.01 -8.22 9.66
N PRO A 27 -10.21 -7.37 8.98
CA PRO A 27 -9.26 -7.83 7.98
C PRO A 27 -8.17 -8.75 8.58
N TYR A 28 -7.54 -9.53 7.71
CA TYR A 28 -6.42 -10.37 8.09
C TYR A 28 -5.19 -9.54 8.47
N ARG A 29 -4.43 -10.02 9.46
CA ARG A 29 -3.15 -9.41 9.82
C ARG A 29 -2.10 -9.86 8.82
N VAL A 30 -1.52 -8.90 8.12
CA VAL A 30 -0.37 -9.11 7.24
C VAL A 30 0.82 -8.34 7.81
N PRO A 31 2.05 -8.87 7.69
CA PRO A 31 3.25 -8.14 8.10
C PRO A 31 3.41 -6.87 7.23
N ILE A 32 3.81 -5.77 7.87
CA ILE A 32 4.15 -4.52 7.18
C ILE A 32 5.67 -4.47 7.04
N HIS A 33 6.14 -4.29 5.81
CA HIS A 33 7.56 -4.17 5.49
C HIS A 33 7.91 -2.73 5.17
N CYS A 34 8.82 -2.14 5.94
CA CYS A 34 9.36 -0.81 5.69
C CYS A 34 10.76 -0.94 5.09
N VAL A 35 10.99 -0.34 3.93
CA VAL A 35 12.28 -0.29 3.25
C VAL A 35 12.73 1.16 3.19
N VAL A 36 14.00 1.42 3.51
CA VAL A 36 14.59 2.76 3.48
C VAL A 36 15.55 2.85 2.30
N GLY A 37 15.36 3.85 1.45
CA GLY A 37 16.18 4.09 0.26
C GLY A 37 17.45 4.90 0.53
N ARG A 38 18.14 5.23 -0.55
CA ARG A 38 19.34 6.07 -0.53
C ARG A 38 18.97 7.51 -0.12
N PRO A 39 19.80 8.22 0.67
CA PRO A 39 19.56 9.62 0.96
C PRO A 39 19.64 10.50 -0.30
N ILE A 40 18.77 11.49 -0.38
CA ILE A 40 18.79 12.54 -1.42
C ILE A 40 19.39 13.80 -0.80
N VAL A 41 20.43 14.34 -1.44
CA VAL A 41 21.08 15.56 -0.97
C VAL A 41 20.23 16.76 -1.38
N VAL A 42 19.86 17.59 -0.40
CA VAL A 42 19.05 18.79 -0.60
C VAL A 42 19.84 20.00 -0.14
N HIS A 43 19.88 21.04 -0.96
CA HIS A 43 20.45 22.33 -0.60
C HIS A 43 19.36 23.21 0.02
N GLN A 44 19.66 23.84 1.16
CA GLN A 44 18.73 24.78 1.78
C GLN A 44 18.64 26.05 0.94
N ASN A 45 17.44 26.39 0.50
CA ASN A 45 17.13 27.64 -0.19
C ASN A 45 16.00 28.35 0.58
N LEU A 46 16.19 29.63 0.93
CA LEU A 46 15.21 30.42 1.67
C LEU A 46 13.98 30.77 0.84
N ASN A 47 14.14 30.89 -0.48
CA ASN A 47 13.05 31.16 -1.43
C ASN A 47 13.21 30.24 -2.64
N PRO A 48 12.83 28.95 -2.52
CA PRO A 48 12.94 28.01 -3.63
C PRO A 48 12.03 28.43 -4.79
N THR A 49 12.50 28.19 -6.00
CA THR A 49 11.66 28.34 -7.20
C THR A 49 10.84 27.06 -7.43
N GLU A 50 9.67 27.19 -8.07
CA GLU A 50 8.82 26.03 -8.40
C GLU A 50 9.58 24.97 -9.19
N LYS A 51 10.43 25.38 -10.13
CA LYS A 51 11.28 24.48 -10.92
C LYS A 51 12.24 23.64 -10.07
N GLU A 52 12.88 24.25 -9.07
CA GLU A 52 13.79 23.52 -8.17
C GLU A 52 13.04 22.47 -7.35
N VAL A 53 11.81 22.79 -6.92
CA VAL A 53 10.95 21.86 -6.19
C VAL A 53 10.51 20.71 -7.10
N ASP A 54 10.10 21.00 -8.33
CA ASP A 54 9.68 19.98 -9.31
C ASP A 54 10.82 19.05 -9.68
N GLU A 55 12.03 19.58 -9.88
CA GLU A 55 13.22 18.77 -10.15
C GLU A 55 13.56 17.83 -8.99
N LEU A 56 13.49 18.34 -7.76
CA LEU A 56 13.74 17.54 -6.56
C LEU A 56 12.64 16.49 -6.35
N HIS A 57 11.38 16.86 -6.58
CA HIS A 57 10.24 15.95 -6.48
C HIS A 57 10.35 14.82 -7.51
N LYS A 58 10.72 15.14 -8.75
CA LYS A 58 10.97 14.15 -9.79
C LYS A 58 12.09 13.18 -9.38
N LEU A 59 13.21 13.70 -8.88
CA LEU A 59 14.30 12.86 -8.38
C LEU A 59 13.84 11.93 -7.25
N TYR A 60 13.03 12.43 -6.33
CA TYR A 60 12.46 11.63 -5.25
C TYR A 60 11.57 10.50 -5.76
N CYS A 61 10.68 10.78 -6.70
CA CYS A 61 9.79 9.80 -7.32
C CYS A 61 10.56 8.73 -8.10
N ASP A 62 11.59 9.12 -8.85
CA ASP A 62 12.45 8.19 -9.60
C ASP A 62 13.19 7.22 -8.66
N GLU A 63 13.74 7.73 -7.55
CA GLU A 63 14.42 6.91 -6.53
C GLU A 63 13.46 5.97 -5.78
N LEU A 64 12.25 6.43 -5.48
CA LEU A 64 11.20 5.58 -4.88
C LEU A 64 10.77 4.46 -5.83
N ASN A 65 10.61 4.77 -7.12
CA ASN A 65 10.29 3.77 -8.14
C ASN A 65 11.37 2.69 -8.20
N ALA A 66 12.65 3.10 -8.26
CA ALA A 66 13.76 2.15 -8.28
C ALA A 66 13.79 1.27 -7.02
N LEU A 67 13.60 1.86 -5.83
CA LEU A 67 13.58 1.15 -4.57
C LEU A 67 12.46 0.10 -4.52
N PHE A 68 11.28 0.45 -5.03
CA PHE A 68 10.15 -0.47 -5.11
C PHE A 68 10.40 -1.60 -6.10
N GLU A 69 10.87 -1.30 -7.30
CA GLU A 69 11.16 -2.30 -8.33
C GLU A 69 12.20 -3.33 -7.86
N GLU A 70 13.21 -2.90 -7.10
CA GLU A 70 14.21 -3.79 -6.51
C GLU A 70 13.63 -4.72 -5.43
N ASN A 71 12.69 -4.21 -4.62
CA ASN A 71 12.19 -4.93 -3.44
C ASN A 71 10.85 -5.64 -3.64
N LYS A 72 10.09 -5.35 -4.71
CA LYS A 72 8.71 -5.83 -4.87
C LYS A 72 8.58 -7.36 -4.82
N LEU A 73 9.48 -8.08 -5.49
CA LEU A 73 9.45 -9.54 -5.54
C LEU A 73 9.76 -10.17 -4.17
N LYS A 74 10.65 -9.54 -3.40
CA LYS A 74 11.07 -10.01 -2.07
C LYS A 74 9.91 -10.03 -1.08
N TYR A 75 8.91 -9.15 -1.26
CA TYR A 75 7.74 -9.02 -0.40
C TYR A 75 6.45 -9.54 -1.04
N GLY A 76 6.55 -10.32 -2.13
CA GLY A 76 5.41 -11.00 -2.74
C GLY A 76 4.53 -10.13 -3.65
N VAL A 77 5.04 -8.98 -4.09
CA VAL A 77 4.35 -8.12 -5.07
C VAL A 77 4.65 -8.63 -6.49
N PRO A 78 3.63 -8.78 -7.36
CA PRO A 78 3.82 -9.30 -8.71
C PRO A 78 4.60 -8.34 -9.62
N HIS A 79 5.27 -8.88 -10.64
CA HIS A 79 6.05 -8.08 -11.60
C HIS A 79 5.24 -6.99 -12.31
N SER A 80 3.95 -7.25 -12.57
CA SER A 80 3.03 -6.33 -13.26
C SER A 80 2.60 -5.14 -12.40
N ALA A 81 2.84 -5.17 -11.09
CA ALA A 81 2.55 -4.04 -10.22
C ALA A 81 3.70 -3.04 -10.29
N HIS A 82 3.35 -1.79 -10.57
CA HIS A 82 4.23 -0.64 -10.63
C HIS A 82 3.67 0.47 -9.75
N LEU A 83 4.54 1.34 -9.24
CA LEU A 83 4.14 2.52 -8.50
C LEU A 83 3.61 3.59 -9.45
N GLU A 84 2.50 4.22 -9.07
CA GLU A 84 1.95 5.40 -9.72
C GLU A 84 1.92 6.54 -8.71
N PHE A 85 2.49 7.69 -9.11
CA PHE A 85 2.46 8.92 -8.33
C PHE A 85 1.30 9.81 -8.81
N ILE A 86 0.69 10.55 -7.88
CA ILE A 86 -0.47 11.44 -8.11
C ILE A 86 0.02 12.88 -8.27
#